data_AF-A0A925DAE9-F1
#
_entry.id   AF-A0A925DAE9-F1
#
_cell.length_a   1.000
_cell.length_b   1.000
_cell.length_c   1.000
_cell.angle_alpha   90.00
_cell.angle_beta   90.00
_cell.angle_gamma   90.00
#
_symmetry.space_group_name_H-M   'P 1'
#
loop_
_entity.id
_entity.type
_entity.pdbx_description
1 polymer ?
#
loop_
_entity_poly.entity_id
_entity_poly.type
_entity_poly.pdbx_seq_one_letter_code
_entity_poly.pdbx_strand_id
1 'polypeptide(L)'
;MNVIRCSLSALLFALAGAVALAAEPVEKDLTVHEWGVFRVHTDAEMANADLLREWNDLPEFVYGQINGRNIPQHYGAIEIRRRPIVFFHAARPLEVQMKIDFPGGMPGVWWPGTISPAREGVQQVALNSSLLWQLGIKQPPRGKLPKGPAPPQVEKGHWIELLRKVECDEVFAKYSQNQLDIDREKFVYYDGIFPQGKWLKVDSALGKVTVTSQVKHSVFDVTVIDHRDEKKIRIARIGELGPSAEFAPTEFDAGSGDEFAAQAAQKLSGQLVMAGLFEDEAQALADLWKKELFQESGLHVCFRLPQEEYEKRLPMTLAPRPASLVRVGLVVQTQPDPALAEKVAVLVKELDAEDFTAREAAQKKLQAMGRGIYAHLLRLQKTDLPAEVRIRVRAVLAEIDSSLAFPQQREQP
;
A
#
# COMPACT_ATOMS: atom_id res chain seq x y z
N MET A 1 -84.57 -17.11 32.54
CA MET A 1 -83.47 -16.31 33.10
C MET A 1 -82.15 -17.00 32.79
N ASN A 2 -81.31 -16.32 32.00
CA ASN A 2 -79.85 -16.43 31.84
C ASN A 2 -79.19 -17.82 31.90
N VAL A 3 -78.43 -18.20 30.86
CA VAL A 3 -76.98 -17.93 30.74
C VAL A 3 -76.55 -18.28 29.31
N ILE A 4 -76.15 -17.28 28.51
CA ILE A 4 -75.38 -17.47 27.28
C ILE A 4 -73.94 -17.13 27.62
N ARG A 5 -73.02 -18.10 27.47
CA ARG A 5 -71.57 -17.89 27.61
C ARG A 5 -71.05 -17.21 26.35
N CYS A 6 -70.61 -15.96 26.47
CA CYS A 6 -69.80 -15.28 25.47
C CYS A 6 -68.34 -15.75 25.56
N SER A 7 -67.81 -16.26 24.45
CA SER A 7 -66.37 -16.50 24.26
C SER A 7 -65.71 -15.19 23.83
N LEU A 8 -64.72 -14.72 24.60
CA LEU A 8 -63.81 -13.64 24.22
C LEU A 8 -62.80 -14.17 23.18
N SER A 9 -62.80 -13.62 21.97
CA SER A 9 -61.67 -13.69 21.05
C SER A 9 -60.89 -12.38 21.16
N ALA A 10 -59.69 -12.44 21.75
CA ALA A 10 -58.73 -11.35 21.75
C ALA A 10 -57.99 -11.33 20.40
N LEU A 11 -58.20 -10.27 19.61
CA LEU A 11 -57.37 -9.97 18.44
C LEU A 11 -56.08 -9.28 18.93
N LEU A 12 -54.95 -9.99 18.89
CA LEU A 12 -53.63 -9.36 18.98
C LEU A 12 -53.28 -8.78 17.61
N PHE A 13 -53.29 -7.45 17.47
CA PHE A 13 -52.58 -6.78 16.39
C PHE A 13 -51.09 -6.69 16.76
N ALA A 14 -50.26 -7.51 16.12
CA ALA A 14 -48.82 -7.33 16.15
C ALA A 14 -48.42 -6.18 15.21
N LEU A 15 -48.11 -5.00 15.76
CA LEU A 15 -47.40 -3.97 15.03
C LEU A 15 -45.93 -4.39 14.89
N ALA A 16 -45.56 -4.89 13.72
CA ALA A 16 -44.15 -4.98 13.31
C ALA A 16 -43.67 -3.57 12.95
N GLY A 17 -43.05 -2.88 13.91
CA GLY A 17 -42.35 -1.63 13.65
C GLY A 17 -41.07 -1.89 12.86
N ALA A 18 -41.07 -1.56 11.58
CA ALA A 18 -39.83 -1.42 10.82
C ALA A 18 -39.04 -0.23 11.39
N VAL A 19 -37.95 -0.51 12.08
CA VAL A 19 -36.98 0.52 12.47
C VAL A 19 -36.28 0.96 11.19
N ALA A 20 -36.72 2.08 10.62
CA ALA A 20 -35.95 2.77 9.61
C ALA A 20 -34.64 3.22 10.26
N LEU A 21 -33.49 2.67 9.85
CA LEU A 21 -32.20 3.28 10.15
C LEU A 21 -32.24 4.69 9.56
N ALA A 22 -32.25 5.72 10.42
CA ALA A 22 -32.09 7.09 9.98
C ALA A 22 -30.78 7.18 9.19
N ALA A 23 -30.85 7.69 7.96
CA ALA A 23 -29.65 7.89 7.16
C ALA A 23 -28.71 8.87 7.90
N GLU A 24 -27.46 8.46 8.08
CA GLU A 24 -26.38 9.30 8.64
C GLU A 24 -26.41 10.70 7.99
N PRO A 25 -26.38 11.78 8.80
CA PRO A 25 -26.40 13.15 8.28
C PRO A 25 -25.20 13.39 7.37
N VAL A 26 -25.43 14.06 6.24
CA VAL A 26 -24.36 14.49 5.33
C VAL A 26 -23.83 15.84 5.80
N GLU A 27 -22.52 15.93 6.02
CA GLU A 27 -21.83 17.19 6.25
C GLU A 27 -21.44 17.80 4.90
N LYS A 28 -22.14 18.88 4.52
CA LYS A 28 -22.01 19.51 3.21
C LYS A 28 -20.64 20.13 2.96
N ASP A 29 -19.94 20.48 4.03
CA ASP A 29 -18.66 21.17 3.99
C ASP A 29 -17.48 20.25 4.29
N LEU A 30 -17.67 18.92 4.22
CA LEU A 30 -16.63 17.92 4.44
C LEU A 30 -16.34 17.17 3.14
N THR A 31 -15.08 17.24 2.70
CA THR A 31 -14.51 16.41 1.64
C THR A 31 -13.42 15.54 2.24
N VAL A 32 -13.41 14.25 1.87
CA VAL A 32 -12.41 13.29 2.32
C VAL A 32 -11.80 12.63 1.10
N HIS A 33 -10.48 12.71 0.99
CA HIS A 33 -9.74 12.07 -0.08
C HIS A 33 -8.87 10.96 0.51
N GLU A 34 -8.83 9.83 -0.17
CA GLU A 34 -7.89 8.76 0.13
C GLU A 34 -7.16 8.35 -1.14
N TRP A 35 -5.87 8.13 -1.01
CA TRP A 35 -5.18 7.25 -1.94
C TRP A 35 -4.42 6.15 -1.21
N GLY A 36 -4.21 5.03 -1.91
CA GLY A 36 -3.45 3.91 -1.37
C GLY A 36 -2.87 3.05 -2.49
N VAL A 37 -1.81 2.31 -2.16
CA VAL A 37 -1.15 1.43 -3.14
C VAL A 37 -1.15 -0.02 -2.66
N PHE A 38 -1.58 -0.91 -3.52
CA PHE A 38 -1.48 -2.34 -3.34
C PHE A 38 -0.23 -2.83 -4.03
N ARG A 39 0.71 -3.35 -3.24
CA ARG A 39 1.85 -4.06 -3.81
C ARG A 39 1.51 -5.53 -3.96
N VAL A 40 1.71 -6.02 -5.18
CA VAL A 40 1.50 -7.41 -5.54
C VAL A 40 2.86 -8.04 -5.75
N HIS A 41 3.19 -8.99 -4.89
CA HIS A 41 4.36 -9.85 -5.05
C HIS A 41 3.93 -11.15 -5.72
N THR A 42 4.70 -11.63 -6.68
CA THR A 42 4.57 -12.99 -7.23
C THR A 42 5.13 -14.05 -6.26
N ASP A 43 5.74 -13.59 -5.17
CA ASP A 43 6.60 -14.37 -4.31
C ASP A 43 6.39 -14.06 -2.82
N ALA A 44 6.03 -15.06 -2.02
CA ALA A 44 5.71 -14.87 -0.59
C ALA A 44 6.94 -14.52 0.27
N GLU A 45 8.13 -15.06 -0.04
CA GLU A 45 9.35 -14.70 0.69
C GLU A 45 9.74 -13.25 0.40
N MET A 46 9.62 -12.81 -0.85
CA MET A 46 9.83 -11.41 -1.22
C MET A 46 8.82 -10.48 -0.53
N ALA A 47 7.53 -10.84 -0.53
CA ALA A 47 6.49 -10.08 0.16
C ALA A 47 6.82 -9.90 1.65
N ASN A 48 7.21 -10.98 2.33
CA ASN A 48 7.56 -10.94 3.75
C ASN A 48 8.80 -10.06 4.02
N ALA A 49 9.87 -10.21 3.23
CA ALA A 49 11.07 -9.39 3.37
C ALA A 49 10.76 -7.90 3.15
N ASP A 50 9.88 -7.62 2.20
CA ASP A 50 9.44 -6.28 1.85
C ASP A 50 8.58 -5.61 2.91
N LEU A 51 7.67 -6.37 3.51
CA LEU A 51 6.84 -5.92 4.63
C LEU A 51 7.67 -5.67 5.88
N LEU A 52 8.57 -6.60 6.25
CA LEU A 52 9.45 -6.45 7.41
C LEU A 52 10.23 -5.14 7.32
N ARG A 53 10.83 -4.88 6.15
CA ARG A 53 11.65 -3.68 5.93
C ARG A 53 10.85 -2.41 6.13
N GLU A 54 9.67 -2.33 5.51
CA GLU A 54 8.81 -1.16 5.65
C GLU A 54 8.41 -0.90 7.09
N TRP A 55 7.96 -1.94 7.79
CA TRP A 55 7.43 -1.76 9.12
C TRP A 55 8.53 -1.47 10.14
N ASN A 56 9.75 -1.95 9.90
CA ASN A 56 10.93 -1.60 10.69
C ASN A 56 11.39 -0.14 10.48
N ASP A 57 11.06 0.47 9.34
CA ASP A 57 11.41 1.87 9.01
C ASP A 57 10.42 2.87 9.60
N LEU A 58 9.31 2.41 10.18
CA LEU A 58 8.28 3.30 10.72
C LEU A 58 8.77 3.97 12.01
N PRO A 59 8.50 5.28 12.20
CA PRO A 59 8.83 5.98 13.45
C PRO A 59 8.12 5.36 14.66
N GLU A 60 8.77 5.30 15.82
CA GLU A 60 8.29 4.62 17.04
C GLU A 60 6.86 4.98 17.49
N PHE A 61 6.37 6.17 17.11
CA PHE A 61 5.01 6.59 17.45
C PHE A 61 3.92 5.86 16.66
N VAL A 62 4.24 5.18 15.56
CA VAL A 62 3.26 4.46 14.74
C VAL A 62 2.73 3.25 15.52
N TYR A 63 1.40 3.12 15.60
CA TYR A 63 0.76 2.00 16.31
C TYR A 63 0.82 0.73 15.48
N GLY A 64 0.63 -0.39 16.16
CA GLY A 64 0.75 -1.71 15.55
C GLY A 64 2.20 -2.15 15.31
N GLN A 65 3.18 -1.32 15.72
CA GLN A 65 4.59 -1.69 15.72
C GLN A 65 4.88 -2.91 16.58
N ILE A 66 5.84 -3.69 16.09
CA ILE A 66 6.11 -5.07 16.49
C ILE A 66 7.58 -5.38 16.25
N ASN A 67 8.44 -4.84 17.11
CA ASN A 67 9.82 -5.30 17.17
C ASN A 67 9.83 -6.83 17.33
N GLY A 68 10.36 -7.54 16.31
CA GLY A 68 10.56 -8.99 16.36
C GLY A 68 9.36 -9.89 16.02
N ARG A 69 8.32 -9.41 15.30
CA ARG A 69 7.24 -10.33 14.86
C ARG A 69 7.75 -11.30 13.80
N ASN A 70 7.38 -12.56 13.94
CA ASN A 70 7.24 -13.44 12.79
C ASN A 70 6.05 -12.92 11.97
N ILE A 71 6.30 -12.30 10.81
CA ILE A 71 5.23 -12.14 9.81
C ILE A 71 4.63 -13.51 9.60
N PRO A 72 3.29 -13.65 9.49
CA PRO A 72 2.67 -14.91 9.12
C PRO A 72 3.35 -15.58 7.93
N GLN A 73 4.29 -16.50 8.19
CA GLN A 73 5.13 -17.13 7.16
C GLN A 73 4.31 -17.98 6.18
N HIS A 74 3.06 -18.28 6.53
CA HIS A 74 2.17 -19.18 5.82
C HIS A 74 0.86 -18.51 5.35
N TYR A 75 0.79 -17.18 5.34
CA TYR A 75 -0.40 -16.45 4.93
C TYR A 75 -0.51 -16.31 3.41
N GLY A 76 -0.28 -17.40 2.68
CA GLY A 76 -0.27 -17.44 1.21
C GLY A 76 0.70 -16.44 0.59
N ALA A 77 0.58 -16.23 -0.72
CA ALA A 77 1.13 -15.02 -1.33
C ALA A 77 0.33 -13.83 -0.77
N ILE A 78 1.04 -12.84 -0.22
CA ILE A 78 0.46 -11.71 0.52
C ILE A 78 0.35 -10.51 -0.42
N GLU A 79 -0.81 -9.87 -0.45
CA GLU A 79 -0.98 -8.52 -0.98
C GLU A 79 -0.81 -7.54 0.18
N ILE A 80 0.16 -6.64 0.04
CA ILE A 80 0.48 -5.64 1.06
C ILE A 80 -0.14 -4.32 0.63
N ARG A 81 -0.89 -3.69 1.54
CA ARG A 81 -1.45 -2.36 1.29
C ARG A 81 -0.56 -1.27 1.83
N ARG A 82 0.35 -0.83 0.98
CA ARG A 82 1.31 0.19 1.33
C ARG A 82 0.66 1.57 1.31
N ARG A 83 0.69 2.20 2.48
CA ARG A 83 0.45 3.65 2.64
C ARG A 83 -0.90 4.13 2.08
N PRO A 84 -2.05 3.51 2.42
CA PRO A 84 -3.32 4.23 2.45
C PRO A 84 -3.20 5.50 3.30
N ILE A 85 -3.43 6.66 2.69
CA ILE A 85 -3.41 7.98 3.34
C ILE A 85 -4.76 8.65 3.13
N VAL A 86 -5.38 9.08 4.22
CA VAL A 86 -6.65 9.81 4.23
C VAL A 86 -6.40 11.26 4.61
N PHE A 87 -6.86 12.17 3.75
CA PHE A 87 -6.85 13.62 3.95
C PHE A 87 -8.26 14.14 4.19
N PHE A 88 -8.39 15.11 5.09
CA PHE A 88 -9.65 15.76 5.41
C PHE A 88 -9.60 17.22 4.97
N HIS A 89 -10.71 17.67 4.38
CA HIS A 89 -10.89 19.04 3.91
C HIS A 89 -12.27 19.52 4.39
N ALA A 90 -12.28 20.42 5.37
CA ALA A 90 -13.47 20.94 6.00
C ALA A 90 -13.53 22.47 5.91
N ALA A 91 -14.73 23.07 5.81
CA ALA A 91 -14.86 24.53 5.92
C ALA A 91 -14.80 25.02 7.37
N ARG A 92 -15.24 24.19 8.32
CA ARG A 92 -15.32 24.50 9.76
C ARG A 92 -14.84 23.33 10.61
N PRO A 93 -14.40 23.58 11.85
CA PRO A 93 -14.04 22.49 12.75
C PRO A 93 -15.23 21.57 13.07
N LEU A 94 -14.99 20.27 13.11
CA LEU A 94 -16.00 19.24 13.40
C LEU A 94 -15.37 17.97 13.97
N GLU A 95 -16.20 17.07 14.49
CA GLU A 95 -15.78 15.73 14.90
C GLU A 95 -16.25 14.71 13.86
N VAL A 96 -15.39 13.75 13.55
CA VAL A 96 -15.63 12.66 12.59
C VAL A 96 -15.27 11.34 13.25
N GLN A 97 -16.19 10.38 13.22
CA GLN A 97 -15.86 8.99 13.45
C GLN A 97 -15.52 8.34 12.11
N MET A 98 -14.38 7.67 12.05
CA MET A 98 -13.94 6.95 10.86
C MET A 98 -13.68 5.49 11.21
N LYS A 99 -14.23 4.57 10.44
CA LYS A 99 -13.99 3.13 10.57
C LYS A 99 -13.47 2.57 9.26
N ILE A 100 -12.41 1.77 9.33
CA ILE A 100 -11.87 0.99 8.21
C ILE A 100 -12.00 -0.48 8.54
N ASP A 101 -12.72 -1.23 7.70
CA ASP A 101 -12.83 -2.69 7.80
C ASP A 101 -11.78 -3.38 6.94
N PHE A 102 -11.26 -4.52 7.39
CA PHE A 102 -10.28 -5.35 6.67
C PHE A 102 -10.86 -6.72 6.27
N PRO A 103 -11.86 -6.82 5.36
CA PRO A 103 -12.42 -8.11 4.94
C PRO A 103 -11.35 -9.04 4.36
N GLY A 104 -11.27 -10.26 4.89
CA GLY A 104 -10.27 -11.28 4.55
C GLY A 104 -8.86 -10.98 5.03
N GLY A 105 -8.61 -9.78 5.59
CA GLY A 105 -7.30 -9.29 6.00
C GLY A 105 -7.23 -8.93 7.47
N MET A 106 -6.19 -8.19 7.83
CA MET A 106 -6.00 -7.62 9.16
C MET A 106 -5.17 -6.33 9.08
N PRO A 107 -5.43 -5.34 9.95
CA PRO A 107 -4.56 -4.18 10.09
C PRO A 107 -3.20 -4.61 10.65
N GLY A 108 -2.15 -4.00 10.11
CA GLY A 108 -0.77 -4.20 10.52
C GLY A 108 -0.28 -3.06 11.41
N VAL A 109 -0.27 -1.87 10.85
CA VAL A 109 0.23 -0.63 11.48
C VAL A 109 -0.69 0.54 11.11
N TRP A 110 -0.74 1.56 11.96
CA TRP A 110 -1.57 2.75 11.72
C TRP A 110 -1.13 3.95 12.55
N TRP A 111 -1.47 5.13 12.07
CA TRP A 111 -1.26 6.40 12.74
C TRP A 111 -2.27 7.42 12.23
N PRO A 112 -2.85 8.30 13.06
CA PRO A 112 -2.74 8.40 14.51
C PRO A 112 -3.51 7.28 15.26
N GLY A 113 -3.49 7.30 16.59
CA GLY A 113 -4.12 6.29 17.44
C GLY A 113 -5.62 6.12 17.21
N THR A 114 -6.11 4.89 17.41
CA THR A 114 -7.52 4.50 17.27
C THR A 114 -8.19 4.35 18.64
N ILE A 115 -9.52 4.45 18.67
CA ILE A 115 -10.35 4.06 19.81
C ILE A 115 -10.42 2.54 19.92
N SER A 116 -10.46 1.84 18.80
CA SER A 116 -10.45 0.38 18.77
C SER A 116 -9.78 -0.16 17.49
N PRO A 117 -8.81 -1.06 17.59
CA PRO A 117 -8.09 -1.45 18.81
C PRO A 117 -7.10 -0.35 19.23
N ALA A 118 -7.26 0.23 20.41
CA ALA A 118 -6.25 1.12 20.99
C ALA A 118 -5.07 0.29 21.51
N ARG A 119 -4.15 -0.12 20.63
CA ARG A 119 -3.03 -0.99 21.02
C ARG A 119 -1.69 -0.29 20.79
N GLU A 120 -1.11 0.21 21.88
CA GLU A 120 0.34 0.25 22.00
C GLU A 120 0.82 -1.21 22.23
N GLY A 121 1.78 -1.69 21.43
CA GLY A 121 2.45 -2.97 21.66
C GLY A 121 1.86 -4.23 21.01
N VAL A 122 2.49 -5.36 21.35
CA VAL A 122 2.44 -6.64 20.62
C VAL A 122 1.22 -7.49 21.01
N GLN A 123 0.06 -7.25 20.39
CA GLN A 123 -1.04 -8.22 20.46
C GLN A 123 -1.62 -8.52 19.08
N GLN A 124 -1.77 -9.80 18.76
CA GLN A 124 -2.35 -10.27 17.47
C GLN A 124 -3.72 -9.63 17.26
N VAL A 125 -3.87 -8.89 16.16
CA VAL A 125 -5.18 -8.40 15.73
C VAL A 125 -5.87 -9.54 14.99
N ALA A 126 -7.15 -9.77 15.27
CA ALA A 126 -7.92 -10.83 14.63
C ALA A 126 -8.12 -10.53 13.13
N LEU A 127 -8.30 -11.59 12.35
CA LEU A 127 -8.75 -11.49 10.96
C LEU A 127 -10.12 -10.85 10.87
N ASN A 128 -10.39 -10.17 9.77
CA ASN A 128 -11.65 -9.44 9.54
C ASN A 128 -11.94 -8.37 10.61
N SER A 129 -10.89 -7.82 11.22
CA SER A 129 -11.03 -6.74 12.20
C SER A 129 -11.12 -5.37 11.51
N SER A 130 -11.31 -4.34 12.33
CA SER A 130 -11.45 -2.97 11.89
C SER A 130 -10.60 -2.03 12.72
N LEU A 131 -10.23 -0.89 12.13
CA LEU A 131 -9.67 0.26 12.84
C LEU A 131 -10.76 1.32 12.99
N LEU A 132 -10.99 1.82 14.20
CA LEU A 132 -11.99 2.84 14.52
C LEU A 132 -11.32 4.06 15.14
N TRP A 133 -11.42 5.20 14.47
CA TRP A 133 -10.96 6.49 14.94
C TRP A 133 -12.12 7.37 15.41
N GLN A 134 -11.84 8.19 16.41
CA GLN A 134 -12.62 9.36 16.75
C GLN A 134 -11.73 10.59 16.58
N LEU A 135 -12.05 11.41 15.58
CA LEU A 135 -11.22 12.51 15.09
C LEU A 135 -11.87 13.85 15.37
N GLY A 136 -11.10 14.83 15.82
CA GLY A 136 -11.38 16.24 15.62
C GLY A 136 -10.68 16.73 14.35
N ILE A 137 -11.37 17.46 13.49
CA ILE A 137 -10.83 18.03 12.25
C ILE A 137 -10.63 19.54 12.47
N LYS A 138 -9.46 20.07 12.09
CA LYS A 138 -8.93 21.43 12.37
C LYS A 138 -8.70 21.78 13.84
N GLN A 139 -9.39 21.12 14.77
CA GLN A 139 -9.23 21.37 16.20
C GLN A 139 -9.36 20.06 17.02
N PRO A 140 -8.76 20.01 18.21
CA PRO A 140 -8.97 18.90 19.14
C PRO A 140 -10.45 18.73 19.51
N PRO A 141 -10.91 17.48 19.75
CA PRO A 141 -12.21 17.24 20.37
C PRO A 141 -12.38 18.02 21.68
N ARG A 142 -13.62 18.42 22.00
CA ARG A 142 -13.88 19.32 23.13
C ARG A 142 -13.30 18.80 24.46
N GLY A 143 -12.62 19.69 25.20
CA GLY A 143 -12.12 19.41 26.55
C GLY A 143 -10.84 18.58 26.60
N LYS A 144 -10.08 18.53 25.50
CA LYS A 144 -8.81 17.80 25.39
C LYS A 144 -7.73 18.63 24.72
N LEU A 145 -6.49 18.39 25.10
CA LEU A 145 -5.30 19.00 24.50
C LEU A 145 -4.45 17.91 23.85
N PRO A 146 -3.82 18.19 22.69
CA PRO A 146 -2.86 17.27 22.09
C PRO A 146 -1.63 17.12 22.98
N LYS A 147 -0.95 15.97 22.86
CA LYS A 147 0.33 15.69 23.54
C LYS A 147 1.41 16.77 23.30
N GLY A 148 1.35 17.44 22.16
CA GLY A 148 2.30 18.47 21.78
C GLY A 148 1.72 19.54 20.84
N PRO A 149 2.46 20.64 20.62
CA PRO A 149 2.04 21.76 19.79
C PRO A 149 2.12 21.48 18.29
N ALA A 150 2.61 20.31 17.87
CA ALA A 150 2.78 19.90 16.48
C ALA A 150 2.76 18.37 16.37
N PRO A 151 2.58 17.81 15.15
CA PRO A 151 2.80 16.38 14.90
C PRO A 151 4.21 15.92 15.34
N PRO A 152 4.39 14.65 15.74
CA PRO A 152 5.70 14.12 16.14
C PRO A 152 6.77 14.30 15.08
N GLN A 153 8.02 14.55 15.48
CA GLN A 153 9.13 14.68 14.55
C GLN A 153 9.42 13.35 13.85
N VAL A 154 9.89 13.45 12.60
CA VAL A 154 10.35 12.31 11.79
C VAL A 154 11.72 12.65 11.25
N GLU A 155 12.49 11.63 10.87
CA GLU A 155 13.77 11.82 10.22
C GLU A 155 13.63 12.64 8.93
N LYS A 156 14.66 13.44 8.64
CA LYS A 156 14.68 14.27 7.42
C LYS A 156 14.64 13.38 6.18
N GLY A 157 13.73 13.67 5.26
CA GLY A 157 13.53 12.88 4.04
C GLY A 157 12.64 11.65 4.24
N HIS A 158 12.15 11.39 5.46
CA HIS A 158 11.13 10.37 5.68
C HIS A 158 9.83 10.73 4.95
N TRP A 159 9.12 9.76 4.41
CA TRP A 159 7.93 9.99 3.58
C TRP A 159 6.81 10.76 4.30
N ILE A 160 6.70 10.64 5.62
CA ILE A 160 5.76 11.43 6.43
C ILE A 160 6.02 12.94 6.28
N GLU A 161 7.29 13.37 6.16
CA GLU A 161 7.64 14.77 5.93
C GLU A 161 7.09 15.27 4.58
N LEU A 162 7.16 14.43 3.53
CA LEU A 162 6.59 14.74 2.22
C LEU A 162 5.07 14.91 2.32
N LEU A 163 4.36 13.98 2.96
CA LEU A 163 2.90 14.02 3.07
C LEU A 163 2.39 15.18 3.91
N ARG A 164 3.15 15.64 4.90
CA ARG A 164 2.80 16.84 5.69
C ARG A 164 2.82 18.13 4.87
N LYS A 165 3.34 18.12 3.64
CA LYS A 165 3.29 19.27 2.71
C LYS A 165 1.97 19.36 1.93
N VAL A 166 1.14 18.32 1.94
CA VAL A 166 -0.20 18.36 1.33
C VAL A 166 -1.07 19.36 2.11
N GLU A 167 -1.75 20.25 1.41
CA GLU A 167 -2.65 21.26 1.95
C GLU A 167 -3.98 20.62 2.35
N CYS A 168 -4.04 20.17 3.60
CA CYS A 168 -5.18 19.48 4.20
C CYS A 168 -5.34 19.88 5.67
N ASP A 169 -6.48 19.53 6.25
CA ASP A 169 -6.77 19.83 7.64
C ASP A 169 -6.09 18.87 8.61
N GLU A 170 -5.63 19.42 9.73
CA GLU A 170 -5.12 18.62 10.83
C GLU A 170 -6.21 17.73 11.42
N VAL A 171 -5.81 16.51 11.74
CA VAL A 171 -6.60 15.50 12.45
C VAL A 171 -6.09 15.36 13.88
N PHE A 172 -7.03 15.29 14.80
CA PHE A 172 -6.79 15.14 16.23
C PHE A 172 -7.47 13.85 16.69
N ALA A 173 -6.70 12.78 16.79
CA ALA A 173 -7.22 11.45 17.06
C ALA A 173 -7.23 11.18 18.55
N LYS A 174 -8.42 10.86 19.07
CA LYS A 174 -8.57 10.33 20.41
C LYS A 174 -8.24 8.84 20.42
N TYR A 175 -7.44 8.43 21.39
CA TYR A 175 -7.13 7.03 21.62
C TYR A 175 -7.09 6.69 23.12
N SER A 176 -6.94 5.39 23.41
CA SER A 176 -6.95 4.71 24.72
C SER A 176 -8.25 4.06 25.17
N GLN A 177 -8.09 2.98 25.95
CA GLN A 177 -9.13 2.35 26.74
C GLN A 177 -9.33 3.01 28.12
N ASN A 178 -8.38 3.82 28.64
CA ASN A 178 -8.48 4.38 30.00
C ASN A 178 -7.77 5.73 30.29
N GLN A 179 -7.06 6.40 29.37
CA GLN A 179 -6.54 7.78 29.58
C GLN A 179 -6.44 8.63 28.29
N LEU A 180 -7.08 9.79 28.33
CA LEU A 180 -7.61 10.60 27.23
C LEU A 180 -6.54 11.44 26.49
N ASP A 181 -5.55 10.78 25.89
CA ASP A 181 -4.58 11.45 25.03
C ASP A 181 -5.14 11.72 23.63
N ILE A 182 -4.58 12.75 22.97
CA ILE A 182 -4.90 13.15 21.61
C ILE A 182 -3.61 13.18 20.78
N ASP A 183 -3.57 12.33 19.76
CA ASP A 183 -2.55 12.39 18.72
C ASP A 183 -2.94 13.47 17.71
N ARG A 184 -1.93 14.13 17.14
CA ARG A 184 -2.09 15.17 16.13
C ARG A 184 -1.30 14.81 14.88
N GLU A 185 -1.93 14.90 13.72
CA GLU A 185 -1.31 14.69 12.42
C GLU A 185 -2.04 15.48 11.33
N LYS A 186 -1.50 15.55 10.11
CA LYS A 186 -2.20 16.10 8.93
C LYS A 186 -3.03 15.07 8.14
N PHE A 187 -2.87 13.79 8.42
CA PHE A 187 -3.51 12.70 7.69
C PHE A 187 -3.73 11.49 8.59
N VAL A 188 -4.54 10.54 8.12
CA VAL A 188 -4.60 9.19 8.71
C VAL A 188 -3.90 8.21 7.79
N TYR A 189 -2.93 7.49 8.33
CA TYR A 189 -2.20 6.39 7.72
C TYR A 189 -2.65 5.06 8.33
N TYR A 190 -2.82 4.05 7.49
CA TYR A 190 -2.98 2.67 7.93
C TYR A 190 -2.42 1.72 6.88
N ASP A 191 -2.01 0.53 7.30
CA ASP A 191 -1.54 -0.56 6.45
C ASP A 191 -2.09 -1.87 6.98
N GLY A 192 -2.21 -2.87 6.11
CA GLY A 192 -2.69 -4.19 6.48
C GLY A 192 -2.32 -5.25 5.46
N ILE A 193 -2.46 -6.48 5.93
CA ILE A 193 -2.16 -7.70 5.19
C ILE A 193 -3.47 -8.23 4.60
N PHE A 194 -3.47 -8.50 3.30
CA PHE A 194 -4.62 -9.09 2.59
C PHE A 194 -4.20 -10.37 1.84
N PRO A 195 -5.15 -11.29 1.60
CA PRO A 195 -4.94 -12.38 0.65
C PRO A 195 -4.60 -11.80 -0.74
N GLN A 196 -3.65 -12.41 -1.45
CA GLN A 196 -3.28 -11.95 -2.79
C GLN A 196 -4.47 -11.98 -3.76
N GLY A 197 -4.74 -10.83 -4.39
CA GLY A 197 -5.62 -10.73 -5.55
C GLY A 197 -4.99 -11.30 -6.82
N LYS A 198 -5.82 -11.96 -7.63
CA LYS A 198 -5.48 -12.28 -9.03
C LYS A 198 -5.82 -11.06 -9.89
N TRP A 199 -4.82 -10.23 -10.12
CA TRP A 199 -4.96 -8.91 -10.73
C TRP A 199 -4.77 -8.96 -12.26
N LEU A 200 -3.55 -8.70 -12.71
CA LEU A 200 -3.13 -8.82 -14.09
C LEU A 200 -2.09 -9.95 -14.18
N LYS A 201 -2.13 -10.72 -15.26
CA LYS A 201 -1.07 -11.64 -15.62
C LYS A 201 -0.09 -10.90 -16.53
N VAL A 202 1.20 -11.00 -16.24
CA VAL A 202 2.24 -10.44 -17.09
C VAL A 202 3.03 -11.60 -17.69
N ASP A 203 3.10 -11.63 -19.02
CA ASP A 203 3.99 -12.51 -19.76
C ASP A 203 5.06 -11.65 -20.44
N SER A 204 6.32 -12.07 -20.37
CA SER A 204 7.37 -11.47 -21.17
C SER A 204 8.19 -12.52 -21.90
N ALA A 205 8.00 -12.58 -23.22
CA ALA A 205 8.71 -13.49 -24.11
C ALA A 205 9.34 -12.70 -25.25
N LEU A 206 10.60 -13.02 -25.58
CA LEU A 206 11.32 -12.44 -26.73
C LEU A 206 11.29 -10.89 -26.76
N GLY A 207 11.36 -10.25 -25.60
CA GLY A 207 11.38 -8.78 -25.47
C GLY A 207 10.01 -8.10 -25.61
N LYS A 208 8.94 -8.85 -25.86
CA LYS A 208 7.55 -8.38 -25.82
C LYS A 208 6.97 -8.56 -24.42
N VAL A 209 6.20 -7.58 -23.96
CA VAL A 209 5.44 -7.66 -22.70
C VAL A 209 3.97 -7.74 -23.06
N THR A 210 3.25 -8.66 -22.43
CA THR A 210 1.80 -8.82 -22.57
C THR A 210 1.18 -8.78 -21.20
N VAL A 211 0.14 -7.97 -21.04
CA VAL A 211 -0.61 -7.81 -19.79
C VAL A 211 -2.04 -8.28 -20.03
N THR A 212 -2.47 -9.30 -19.31
CA THR A 212 -3.81 -9.88 -19.45
C THR A 212 -4.60 -9.65 -18.17
N SER A 213 -5.80 -9.07 -18.28
CA SER A 213 -6.69 -8.87 -17.14
C SER A 213 -7.24 -10.20 -16.61
N GLN A 214 -7.08 -10.46 -15.32
CA GLN A 214 -7.67 -11.62 -14.63
C GLN A 214 -8.88 -11.23 -13.75
N VAL A 215 -9.17 -9.93 -13.68
CA VAL A 215 -10.29 -9.39 -12.91
C VAL A 215 -11.57 -9.34 -13.74
N LYS A 216 -12.70 -9.25 -13.04
CA LYS A 216 -14.05 -9.21 -13.63
C LYS A 216 -14.58 -7.80 -13.89
N HIS A 217 -13.73 -6.79 -13.71
CA HIS A 217 -14.02 -5.37 -13.89
C HIS A 217 -12.92 -4.74 -14.76
N SER A 218 -13.19 -3.58 -15.35
CA SER A 218 -12.16 -2.80 -16.02
C SER A 218 -11.16 -2.24 -15.01
N VAL A 219 -9.90 -2.11 -15.43
CA VAL A 219 -8.88 -1.35 -14.70
C VAL A 219 -8.41 -0.19 -15.57
N PHE A 220 -7.90 0.87 -14.94
CA PHE A 220 -7.57 2.10 -15.62
C PHE A 220 -6.08 2.43 -15.55
N ASP A 221 -5.63 3.32 -16.43
CA ASP A 221 -4.29 3.90 -16.40
C ASP A 221 -3.18 2.82 -16.39
N VAL A 222 -3.40 1.70 -17.08
CA VAL A 222 -2.48 0.57 -17.10
C VAL A 222 -1.18 1.02 -17.74
N THR A 223 -0.12 1.00 -16.95
CA THR A 223 1.21 1.48 -17.28
C THR A 223 2.20 0.33 -17.14
N VAL A 224 2.83 -0.05 -18.25
CA VAL A 224 3.96 -0.98 -18.28
C VAL A 224 5.24 -0.17 -18.27
N ILE A 225 6.07 -0.34 -17.23
CA ILE A 225 7.40 0.25 -17.14
C ILE A 225 8.44 -0.85 -17.26
N ASP A 226 9.23 -0.82 -18.33
CA ASP A 226 10.32 -1.77 -18.57
C ASP A 226 11.66 -1.04 -18.49
N HIS A 227 12.33 -1.23 -17.36
CA HIS A 227 13.66 -0.73 -17.04
C HIS A 227 14.63 -1.90 -16.80
N ARG A 228 14.49 -2.99 -17.57
CA ARG A 228 15.44 -4.12 -17.54
C ARG A 228 16.76 -3.80 -18.25
N ASP A 229 16.79 -2.77 -19.09
CA ASP A 229 18.00 -2.19 -19.67
C ASP A 229 18.45 -1.03 -18.77
N GLU A 230 19.63 -1.16 -18.17
CA GLU A 230 20.22 -0.15 -17.25
C GLU A 230 20.32 1.25 -17.87
N LYS A 231 20.37 1.34 -19.20
CA LYS A 231 20.56 2.61 -19.91
C LYS A 231 19.25 3.20 -20.41
N LYS A 232 18.14 2.45 -20.34
CA LYS A 232 16.92 2.82 -21.04
C LYS A 232 15.67 2.36 -20.30
N ILE A 233 14.82 3.32 -19.97
CA ILE A 233 13.47 3.08 -19.47
C ILE A 233 12.51 3.14 -20.66
N ARG A 234 11.62 2.17 -20.75
CA ARG A 234 10.54 2.13 -21.75
C ARG A 234 9.20 2.10 -21.04
N ILE A 235 8.27 2.97 -21.43
CA ILE A 235 6.95 3.06 -20.82
C ILE A 235 5.87 2.99 -21.89
N ALA A 236 4.90 2.10 -21.69
CA ALA A 236 3.68 2.04 -22.48
C ALA A 236 2.45 2.18 -21.59
N ARG A 237 1.40 2.81 -22.11
CA ARG A 237 0.17 3.11 -21.36
C ARG A 237 -1.07 2.82 -22.19
N ILE A 238 -2.13 2.37 -21.52
CA ILE A 238 -3.49 2.35 -22.06
C ILE A 238 -4.46 2.88 -20.99
N GLY A 239 -5.48 3.63 -21.42
CA GLY A 239 -6.41 4.29 -20.51
C GLY A 239 -7.32 3.33 -19.75
N GLU A 240 -7.74 2.24 -20.40
CA GLU A 240 -8.62 1.22 -19.82
C GLU A 240 -8.24 -0.17 -20.35
N LEU A 241 -8.24 -1.16 -19.47
CA LEU A 241 -8.14 -2.57 -19.82
C LEU A 241 -9.36 -3.30 -19.26
N GLY A 242 -10.21 -3.78 -20.16
CA GLY A 242 -11.45 -4.48 -19.80
C GLY A 242 -11.23 -5.86 -19.16
N PRO A 243 -12.30 -6.48 -18.63
CA PRO A 243 -12.25 -7.84 -18.10
C PRO A 243 -11.76 -8.84 -19.15
N SER A 244 -10.81 -9.71 -18.78
CA SER A 244 -10.21 -10.71 -19.68
C SER A 244 -9.55 -10.17 -20.95
N ALA A 245 -9.41 -8.84 -21.08
CA ALA A 245 -8.73 -8.22 -22.20
C ALA A 245 -7.21 -8.31 -22.07
N GLU A 246 -6.53 -8.13 -23.20
CA GLU A 246 -5.08 -8.15 -23.31
C GLU A 246 -4.55 -6.80 -23.80
N PHE A 247 -3.46 -6.35 -23.19
CA PHE A 247 -2.64 -5.25 -23.63
C PHE A 247 -1.24 -5.74 -23.95
N ALA A 248 -0.90 -5.74 -25.24
CA ALA A 248 0.43 -6.05 -25.75
C ALA A 248 1.00 -4.80 -26.45
N PRO A 249 1.76 -3.95 -25.75
CA PRO A 249 2.22 -2.70 -26.33
C PRO A 249 3.17 -2.95 -27.50
N THR A 250 2.85 -2.35 -28.65
CA THR A 250 3.73 -2.31 -29.83
C THR A 250 4.66 -1.09 -29.81
N GLU A 251 4.27 -0.04 -29.10
CA GLU A 251 4.97 1.23 -28.99
C GLU A 251 5.28 1.55 -27.53
N PHE A 252 6.46 2.12 -27.31
CA PHE A 252 6.92 2.56 -25.99
C PHE A 252 7.50 3.97 -26.11
N ASP A 253 7.09 4.85 -25.22
CA ASP A 253 7.88 6.04 -24.89
C ASP A 253 9.20 5.53 -24.31
N ALA A 254 10.32 6.06 -24.79
CA ALA A 254 11.63 5.66 -24.34
C ALA A 254 12.49 6.84 -23.92
N GLY A 255 13.21 6.69 -22.83
CA GLY A 255 14.14 7.69 -22.33
C GLY A 255 15.10 7.10 -21.31
N SER A 256 15.87 7.95 -20.66
CA SER A 256 16.88 7.56 -19.68
C SER A 256 17.07 8.68 -18.65
N GLY A 257 17.50 8.31 -17.45
CA GLY A 257 17.87 9.25 -16.39
C GLY A 257 16.69 9.93 -15.69
N ASP A 258 17.04 10.82 -14.75
CA ASP A 258 16.10 11.40 -13.79
C ASP A 258 15.05 12.32 -14.42
N GLU A 259 15.36 12.95 -15.55
CA GLU A 259 14.43 13.82 -16.29
C GLU A 259 13.28 13.00 -16.88
N PHE A 260 13.57 11.86 -17.49
CA PHE A 260 12.54 10.98 -18.03
C PHE A 260 11.68 10.38 -16.91
N ALA A 261 12.31 9.97 -15.80
CA ALA A 261 11.59 9.52 -14.61
C ALA A 261 10.69 10.62 -14.03
N ALA A 262 11.13 11.88 -14.01
CA ALA A 262 10.32 13.01 -13.57
C ALA A 262 9.12 13.27 -14.49
N GLN A 263 9.31 13.21 -15.81
CA GLN A 263 8.21 13.35 -16.78
C GLN A 263 7.20 12.20 -16.64
N ALA A 264 7.66 10.98 -16.40
CA ALA A 264 6.80 9.83 -16.17
C ALA A 264 5.97 9.97 -14.87
N ALA A 265 6.59 10.47 -13.80
CA ALA A 265 5.90 10.79 -12.54
C ALA A 265 4.88 11.92 -12.72
N GLN A 266 5.21 12.96 -13.50
CA GLN A 266 4.26 14.03 -13.82
C GLN A 266 3.04 13.52 -14.59
N LYS A 267 3.25 12.61 -15.55
CA LYS A 267 2.13 11.95 -16.26
C LYS A 267 1.24 11.16 -15.29
N LEU A 268 1.83 10.41 -14.35
CA LEU A 268 1.09 9.71 -13.30
C LEU A 268 0.29 10.69 -12.43
N SER A 269 0.91 11.78 -11.97
CA SER A 269 0.23 12.84 -11.21
C SER A 269 -1.00 13.38 -11.95
N GLY A 270 -0.88 13.68 -13.25
CA GLY A 270 -2.02 14.10 -14.08
C GLY A 270 -3.15 13.07 -14.15
N GLN A 271 -2.83 11.78 -14.25
CA GLN A 271 -3.83 10.70 -14.22
C GLN A 271 -4.56 10.60 -12.88
N LEU A 272 -3.83 10.83 -11.79
CA LEU A 272 -4.36 10.84 -10.43
C LEU A 272 -5.29 12.04 -10.17
N VAL A 273 -4.96 13.21 -10.71
CA VAL A 273 -5.85 14.38 -10.68
C VAL A 273 -7.12 14.12 -11.49
N MET A 274 -7.01 13.53 -12.68
CA MET A 274 -8.19 13.12 -13.47
C MET A 274 -9.07 12.08 -12.74
N ALA A 275 -8.47 11.29 -11.84
CA ALA A 275 -9.20 10.36 -10.98
C ALA A 275 -9.86 11.01 -9.75
N GLY A 276 -9.67 12.32 -9.54
CA GLY A 276 -10.37 13.12 -8.55
C GLY A 276 -9.51 13.61 -7.38
N LEU A 277 -8.22 13.27 -7.30
CA LEU A 277 -7.34 13.82 -6.27
C LEU A 277 -7.06 15.31 -6.51
N PHE A 278 -6.71 16.02 -5.45
CA PHE A 278 -6.13 17.36 -5.60
C PHE A 278 -4.69 17.29 -6.12
N GLU A 279 -4.21 18.38 -6.69
CA GLU A 279 -2.92 18.43 -7.40
C GLU A 279 -1.74 18.06 -6.49
N ASP A 280 -1.72 18.56 -5.26
CA ASP A 280 -0.70 18.30 -4.27
C ASP A 280 -0.77 16.88 -3.68
N GLU A 281 -1.97 16.33 -3.49
CA GLU A 281 -2.19 14.94 -3.11
C GLU A 281 -1.68 13.97 -4.18
N ALA A 282 -2.02 14.24 -5.45
CA ALA A 282 -1.57 13.47 -6.61
C ALA A 282 -0.05 13.55 -6.79
N GLN A 283 0.51 14.75 -6.62
CA GLN A 283 1.95 14.97 -6.69
C GLN A 283 2.69 14.23 -5.57
N ALA A 284 2.18 14.29 -4.34
CA ALA A 284 2.77 13.57 -3.21
C ALA A 284 2.79 12.05 -3.44
N LEU A 285 1.71 11.48 -4.01
CA LEU A 285 1.67 10.08 -4.40
C LEU A 285 2.69 9.78 -5.52
N ALA A 286 2.74 10.60 -6.57
CA ALA A 286 3.68 10.40 -7.68
C ALA A 286 5.15 10.48 -7.24
N ASP A 287 5.49 11.45 -6.39
CA ASP A 287 6.84 11.62 -5.85
C ASP A 287 7.26 10.45 -4.97
N LEU A 288 6.34 9.97 -4.13
CA LEU A 288 6.59 8.84 -3.23
C LEU A 288 6.93 7.55 -3.98
N TRP A 289 6.34 7.36 -5.16
CA TRP A 289 6.51 6.16 -5.97
C TRP A 289 7.44 6.33 -7.17
N LYS A 290 7.95 7.55 -7.42
CA LYS A 290 8.82 7.86 -8.55
C LYS A 290 10.05 6.95 -8.60
N LYS A 291 10.73 6.80 -7.46
CA LYS A 291 11.95 5.98 -7.38
C LYS A 291 11.68 4.54 -7.78
N GLU A 292 10.69 3.93 -7.15
CA GLU A 292 10.37 2.53 -7.39
C GLU A 292 9.81 2.26 -8.78
N LEU A 293 8.93 3.12 -9.29
CA LEU A 293 8.29 2.89 -10.59
C LEU A 293 9.19 3.24 -11.77
N PHE A 294 10.01 4.30 -11.65
CA PHE A 294 10.68 4.90 -12.80
C PHE A 294 12.21 4.99 -12.68
N GLN A 295 12.82 4.60 -11.55
CA GLN A 295 14.27 4.62 -11.37
C GLN A 295 14.84 3.25 -10.99
N GLU A 296 14.09 2.40 -10.29
CA GLU A 296 14.52 1.02 -10.01
C GLU A 296 14.54 0.18 -11.29
N SER A 297 15.50 -0.74 -11.38
CA SER A 297 15.66 -1.63 -12.52
C SER A 297 14.61 -2.75 -12.50
N GLY A 298 14.19 -3.18 -13.68
CA GLY A 298 13.30 -4.32 -13.87
C GLY A 298 11.98 -3.99 -14.56
N LEU A 299 11.01 -4.89 -14.44
CA LEU A 299 9.69 -4.75 -15.04
C LEU A 299 8.68 -4.39 -13.95
N HIS A 300 7.89 -3.34 -14.18
CA HIS A 300 6.81 -2.93 -13.29
C HIS A 300 5.52 -2.76 -14.10
N VAL A 301 4.40 -3.17 -13.52
CA VAL A 301 3.07 -2.86 -14.05
C VAL A 301 2.29 -2.13 -12.96
N CYS A 302 1.84 -0.92 -13.27
CA CYS A 302 1.01 -0.11 -12.38
C CYS A 302 -0.35 0.13 -13.05
N PHE A 303 -1.44 0.07 -12.31
CA PHE A 303 -2.77 0.39 -12.81
C PHE A 303 -3.66 0.89 -11.67
N ARG A 304 -4.72 1.61 -12.01
CA ARG A 304 -5.70 2.14 -11.07
C ARG A 304 -6.95 1.26 -11.02
N LEU A 305 -7.46 1.04 -9.82
CA LEU A 305 -8.74 0.38 -9.61
C LEU A 305 -9.92 1.33 -9.82
N PRO A 306 -11.08 0.83 -10.26
CA PRO A 306 -12.34 1.52 -10.02
C PRO A 306 -12.52 1.78 -8.52
N GLN A 307 -13.05 2.95 -8.15
CA GLN A 307 -13.23 3.34 -6.75
C GLN A 307 -14.11 2.32 -5.99
N GLU A 308 -15.15 1.80 -6.63
CA GLU A 308 -16.05 0.80 -6.05
C GLU A 308 -15.36 -0.53 -5.72
N GLU A 309 -14.32 -0.90 -6.48
CA GLU A 309 -13.53 -2.10 -6.20
C GLU A 309 -12.53 -1.86 -5.08
N TYR A 310 -12.01 -0.63 -4.97
CA TYR A 310 -11.21 -0.22 -3.83
C TYR A 310 -12.03 -0.24 -2.53
N GLU A 311 -13.26 0.30 -2.58
CA GLU A 311 -14.20 0.35 -1.46
C GLU A 311 -14.65 -1.02 -0.97
N LYS A 312 -14.93 -1.97 -1.87
CA LYS A 312 -15.28 -3.35 -1.48
C LYS A 312 -14.19 -4.02 -0.67
N ARG A 313 -12.93 -3.72 -0.98
CA ARG A 313 -11.78 -4.39 -0.34
C ARG A 313 -11.32 -3.69 0.94
N LEU A 314 -11.54 -2.39 1.08
CA LEU A 314 -11.32 -1.61 2.31
C LEU A 314 -12.54 -0.73 2.56
N PRO A 315 -13.64 -1.28 3.10
CA PRO A 315 -14.81 -0.46 3.39
C PRO A 315 -14.45 0.63 4.41
N MET A 316 -14.81 1.87 4.07
CA MET A 316 -14.65 3.03 4.94
C MET A 316 -16.04 3.53 5.33
N THR A 317 -16.27 3.70 6.64
CA THR A 317 -17.46 4.35 7.17
C THR A 317 -17.06 5.66 7.83
N LEU A 318 -17.76 6.74 7.49
CA LEU A 318 -17.56 8.08 8.03
C LEU A 318 -18.87 8.61 8.61
N ALA A 319 -18.81 9.12 9.84
CA ALA A 319 -19.93 9.73 10.55
C ALA A 319 -19.50 11.09 11.13
N PRO A 320 -20.06 12.23 10.68
CA PRO A 320 -21.05 12.35 9.60
C PRO A 320 -20.49 11.91 8.24
N ARG A 321 -21.37 11.61 7.29
CA ARG A 321 -20.93 11.30 5.92
C ARG A 321 -20.42 12.57 5.24
N PRO A 322 -19.30 12.52 4.51
CA PRO A 322 -18.81 13.68 3.78
C PRO A 322 -19.72 14.00 2.59
N ALA A 323 -19.66 15.25 2.12
CA ALA A 323 -20.26 15.67 0.86
C ALA A 323 -19.57 14.99 -0.33
N SER A 324 -18.26 14.78 -0.23
CA SER A 324 -17.45 14.11 -1.24
C SER A 324 -16.47 13.13 -0.59
N LEU A 325 -16.45 11.90 -1.11
CA LEU A 325 -15.47 10.87 -0.77
C LEU A 325 -14.80 10.41 -2.07
N VAL A 326 -13.54 10.78 -2.26
CA VAL A 326 -12.71 10.34 -3.40
C VAL A 326 -11.72 9.31 -2.91
N ARG A 327 -11.66 8.14 -3.56
CA ARG A 327 -10.70 7.10 -3.18
C ARG A 327 -9.99 6.51 -4.39
N VAL A 328 -8.69 6.72 -4.46
CA VAL A 328 -7.84 6.29 -5.58
C VAL A 328 -6.90 5.17 -5.14
N GLY A 329 -7.17 3.95 -5.61
CA GLY A 329 -6.32 2.78 -5.37
C GLY A 329 -5.43 2.47 -6.58
N LEU A 330 -4.10 2.51 -6.40
CA LEU A 330 -3.15 1.99 -7.38
C LEU A 330 -2.74 0.57 -7.03
N VAL A 331 -2.57 -0.30 -8.01
CA VAL A 331 -1.96 -1.61 -7.86
C VAL A 331 -0.63 -1.62 -8.59
N VAL A 332 0.43 -2.03 -7.91
CA VAL A 332 1.79 -2.13 -8.45
C VAL A 332 2.26 -3.58 -8.36
N GLN A 333 2.51 -4.18 -9.51
CA GLN A 333 3.19 -5.46 -9.67
C GLN A 333 4.68 -5.21 -9.92
N THR A 334 5.52 -5.53 -8.94
CA THR A 334 6.97 -5.40 -9.03
C THR A 334 7.58 -6.69 -9.55
N GLN A 335 8.46 -6.60 -10.55
CA GLN A 335 9.18 -7.73 -11.14
C GLN A 335 8.28 -8.91 -11.56
N PRO A 336 7.18 -8.69 -12.31
CA PRO A 336 6.28 -9.77 -12.68
C PRO A 336 6.82 -10.62 -13.85
N ASP A 337 8.11 -10.48 -14.24
CA ASP A 337 8.74 -11.25 -15.32
C ASP A 337 8.85 -12.73 -14.92
N PRO A 338 8.07 -13.64 -15.53
CA PRO A 338 8.08 -15.06 -15.16
C PRO A 338 9.43 -15.74 -15.44
N ALA A 339 10.25 -15.18 -16.34
CA ALA A 339 11.58 -15.72 -16.66
C ALA A 339 12.66 -15.24 -15.67
N LEU A 340 12.34 -14.37 -14.71
CA LEU A 340 13.32 -13.79 -13.79
C LEU A 340 14.04 -14.88 -12.96
N ALA A 341 13.30 -15.84 -12.42
CA ALA A 341 13.86 -16.91 -11.60
C ALA A 341 14.89 -17.75 -12.38
N GLU A 342 14.59 -18.09 -13.63
CA GLU A 342 15.49 -18.86 -14.51
C GLU A 342 16.74 -18.04 -14.86
N LYS A 343 16.58 -16.75 -15.22
CA LYS A 343 17.70 -15.84 -15.49
C LYS A 343 18.66 -15.76 -14.30
N VAL A 344 18.12 -15.62 -13.08
CA VAL A 344 18.93 -15.60 -11.84
C VAL A 344 19.65 -16.92 -11.64
N ALA A 345 18.97 -18.06 -11.83
CA ALA A 345 19.59 -19.38 -11.68
C ALA A 345 20.75 -19.61 -12.68
N VAL A 346 20.60 -19.17 -13.93
CA VAL A 346 21.65 -19.23 -14.95
C VAL A 346 22.86 -18.39 -14.50
N LEU A 347 22.66 -17.15 -14.08
CA LEU A 347 23.74 -16.28 -13.60
C LEU A 347 24.43 -16.84 -12.36
N VAL A 348 23.68 -17.41 -11.41
CA VAL A 348 24.27 -18.06 -10.23
C VAL A 348 25.13 -19.26 -10.61
N LYS A 349 24.75 -20.02 -11.64
CA LYS A 349 25.59 -21.09 -12.18
C LYS A 349 26.87 -20.55 -12.83
N GLU A 350 26.80 -19.42 -13.52
CA GLU A 350 27.97 -18.76 -14.12
C GLU A 350 28.98 -18.25 -13.08
N LEU A 351 28.58 -18.08 -11.81
CA LEU A 351 29.50 -17.78 -10.71
C LEU A 351 30.48 -18.92 -10.40
N ASP A 352 30.23 -20.12 -10.91
CA ASP A 352 31.11 -21.30 -10.78
C ASP A 352 31.99 -21.51 -12.03
N ALA A 353 32.00 -20.56 -12.98
CA ALA A 353 32.81 -20.68 -14.18
C ALA A 353 34.31 -20.73 -13.86
N GLU A 354 35.08 -21.58 -14.54
CA GLU A 354 36.53 -21.66 -14.37
C GLU A 354 37.21 -20.31 -14.72
N ASP A 355 36.68 -19.63 -15.74
CA ASP A 355 37.13 -18.31 -16.15
C ASP A 355 36.72 -17.24 -15.12
N PHE A 356 37.72 -16.53 -14.60
CA PHE A 356 37.51 -15.42 -13.67
C PHE A 356 36.68 -14.29 -14.28
N THR A 357 36.88 -13.99 -15.57
CA THR A 357 36.18 -12.89 -16.23
C THR A 357 34.67 -13.17 -16.34
N ALA A 358 34.31 -14.41 -16.68
CA ALA A 358 32.91 -14.86 -16.71
C ALA A 358 32.24 -14.74 -15.33
N ARG A 359 32.92 -15.15 -14.25
CA ARG A 359 32.38 -15.04 -12.88
C ARG A 359 32.13 -13.59 -12.47
N GLU A 360 33.09 -12.70 -12.73
CA GLU A 360 32.96 -11.28 -12.43
C GLU A 360 31.83 -10.64 -13.24
N ALA A 361 31.68 -11.01 -14.51
CA ALA A 361 30.58 -10.54 -15.35
C ALA A 361 29.22 -11.01 -14.83
N ALA A 362 29.10 -12.27 -14.41
CA ALA A 362 27.87 -12.81 -13.82
C ALA A 362 27.52 -12.11 -12.50
N GLN A 363 28.50 -11.87 -11.63
CA GLN A 363 28.29 -11.15 -10.38
C GLN A 363 27.81 -9.71 -10.62
N LYS A 364 28.44 -8.99 -11.55
CA LYS A 364 28.02 -7.62 -11.92
C LYS A 364 26.59 -7.57 -12.47
N LYS A 365 26.21 -8.55 -13.30
CA LYS A 365 24.83 -8.66 -13.78
C LYS A 365 23.85 -8.88 -12.63
N LEU A 366 24.17 -9.76 -11.69
CA LEU A 366 23.33 -9.99 -10.50
C LEU A 366 23.20 -8.72 -9.65
N GLN A 367 24.30 -7.98 -9.44
CA GLN A 367 24.30 -6.71 -8.71
C GLN A 367 23.40 -5.67 -9.40
N ALA A 368 23.49 -5.54 -10.73
CA ALA A 368 22.69 -4.58 -11.49
C ALA A 368 21.18 -4.90 -11.53
N MET A 369 20.81 -6.18 -11.40
CA MET A 369 19.41 -6.58 -11.23
C MET A 369 18.82 -6.15 -9.88
N GLY A 370 19.68 -5.80 -8.92
CA GLY A 370 19.33 -5.15 -7.67
C GLY A 370 18.30 -5.91 -6.83
N ARG A 371 17.40 -5.16 -6.21
CA ARG A 371 16.40 -5.69 -5.27
C ARG A 371 15.48 -6.75 -5.86
N GLY A 372 15.23 -6.70 -7.17
CA GLY A 372 14.29 -7.58 -7.85
C GLY A 372 14.62 -9.07 -7.71
N ILE A 373 15.88 -9.42 -7.46
CA ILE A 373 16.35 -10.80 -7.39
C ILE A 373 16.54 -11.33 -5.96
N TYR A 374 16.28 -10.51 -4.94
CA TYR A 374 16.60 -10.81 -3.54
C TYR A 374 16.05 -12.17 -3.07
N ALA A 375 14.75 -12.42 -3.26
CA ALA A 375 14.13 -13.68 -2.85
C ALA A 375 14.63 -14.89 -3.65
N HIS A 376 14.99 -14.70 -4.93
CA HIS A 376 15.58 -15.78 -5.74
C HIS A 376 16.96 -16.17 -5.21
N LEU A 377 17.78 -15.18 -4.84
CA LEU A 377 19.09 -15.44 -4.23
C LEU A 377 18.98 -16.11 -2.85
N LEU A 378 18.05 -15.68 -2.00
CA LEU A 378 17.80 -16.32 -0.71
C LEU A 378 17.41 -17.80 -0.85
N ARG A 379 16.59 -18.15 -1.84
CA ARG A 379 16.24 -19.55 -2.11
C ARG A 379 17.41 -20.36 -2.60
N LEU A 380 18.15 -19.83 -3.57
CA LEU A 380 19.32 -20.51 -4.12
C LEU A 380 20.38 -20.74 -3.02
N GLN A 381 20.53 -19.80 -2.08
CA GLN A 381 21.43 -19.96 -0.94
C GLN A 381 21.06 -21.13 -0.01
N LYS A 382 19.78 -21.53 0.06
CA LYS A 382 19.31 -22.70 0.82
C LYS A 382 19.59 -24.02 0.11
N THR A 383 19.99 -23.99 -1.16
CA THR A 383 20.36 -25.19 -1.93
C THR A 383 21.83 -25.55 -1.74
N ASP A 384 22.25 -26.70 -2.24
CA ASP A 384 23.64 -27.14 -2.18
C ASP A 384 24.50 -26.41 -3.23
N LEU A 385 24.93 -25.20 -2.90
CA LEU A 385 25.84 -24.40 -3.73
C LEU A 385 27.31 -24.65 -3.33
N PRO A 386 28.24 -24.68 -4.32
CA PRO A 386 29.67 -24.64 -4.05
C PRO A 386 30.06 -23.49 -3.12
N ALA A 387 31.11 -23.69 -2.32
CA ALA A 387 31.52 -22.72 -1.29
C ALA A 387 31.79 -21.32 -1.87
N GLU A 388 32.47 -21.25 -3.01
CA GLU A 388 32.77 -19.97 -3.67
C GLU A 388 31.48 -19.27 -4.16
N VAL A 389 30.60 -20.01 -4.86
CA VAL A 389 29.32 -19.48 -5.33
C VAL A 389 28.50 -18.92 -4.17
N ARG A 390 28.45 -19.64 -3.04
CA ARG A 390 27.75 -19.21 -1.83
C ARG A 390 28.29 -17.91 -1.25
N ILE A 391 29.62 -17.71 -1.28
CA ILE A 391 30.26 -16.47 -0.83
C ILE A 391 29.87 -15.30 -1.75
N ARG A 392 29.92 -15.50 -3.07
CA ARG A 392 29.55 -14.47 -4.05
C ARG A 392 28.08 -14.09 -3.96
N VAL A 393 27.18 -15.07 -3.84
CA VAL A 393 25.74 -14.81 -3.61
C VAL A 393 25.52 -14.00 -2.31
N ARG A 394 26.25 -14.30 -1.23
CA ARG A 394 26.21 -13.49 0.00
C ARG A 394 26.69 -12.06 -0.21
N ALA A 395 27.73 -11.85 -1.01
CA ALA A 395 28.23 -10.53 -1.32
C ALA A 395 27.17 -9.69 -2.07
N VAL A 396 26.51 -10.27 -3.06
CA VAL A 396 25.41 -9.61 -3.79
C VAL A 396 24.23 -9.30 -2.85
N LEU A 397 23.83 -10.25 -2.00
CA LEU A 397 22.77 -10.02 -1.01
C LEU A 397 23.12 -8.88 -0.04
N ALA A 398 24.35 -8.85 0.47
CA ALA A 398 24.81 -7.80 1.38
C ALA A 398 24.84 -6.42 0.71
N GLU A 399 25.21 -6.36 -0.57
CA GLU A 399 25.16 -5.11 -1.34
C GLU A 399 23.71 -4.63 -1.52
N ILE A 400 22.80 -5.53 -1.90
CA ILE A 400 21.37 -5.24 -1.98
C ILE A 400 20.89 -4.71 -0.63
N ASP A 401 21.16 -5.40 0.48
CA ASP A 401 20.78 -4.96 1.83
C ASP A 401 21.37 -3.59 2.19
N SER A 402 22.63 -3.31 1.82
CA SER A 402 23.26 -2.01 2.07
C SER A 402 22.65 -0.86 1.25
N SER A 403 22.22 -1.14 0.01
CA SER A 403 21.55 -0.17 -0.86
C SER A 403 20.12 0.15 -0.38
N LEU A 404 19.58 -0.71 0.48
CA LEU A 404 18.24 -0.62 1.07
C LEU A 404 18.22 0.03 2.44
N ALA A 405 19.37 0.20 3.10
CA ALA A 405 19.45 1.00 4.31
C ALA A 405 19.19 2.47 3.96
N PHE A 406 18.23 3.12 4.62
CA PHE A 406 18.25 4.57 4.69
C PHE A 406 19.63 5.00 5.20
N PRO A 407 20.20 6.12 4.73
CA PRO A 407 21.45 6.62 5.28
C PRO A 407 21.21 6.98 6.75
N GLN A 408 21.37 6.00 7.64
CA GLN A 408 21.76 6.26 9.00
C GLN A 408 23.09 6.99 8.84
N GLN A 409 23.06 8.31 9.02
CA GLN A 409 24.27 9.02 9.32
C GLN A 409 24.83 8.29 10.53
N ARG A 410 25.89 7.51 10.30
CA ARG A 410 26.70 6.98 11.39
C ARG A 410 26.99 8.20 12.24
N GLU A 411 26.48 8.22 13.46
CA GLU A 411 27.03 9.09 14.49
C GLU A 411 28.53 8.77 14.50
N GLN A 412 29.31 9.65 13.88
CA GLN A 412 30.72 9.67 14.16
C GLN A 412 30.86 10.30 15.54
N PRO A 413 31.66 9.69 16.43
CA PRO A 413 31.78 10.12 17.82
C PRO A 413 32.26 11.57 17.97
#